data_AF-A0A0A2T6K5-F1
#
_entry.id   AF-A0A0A2T6K5-F1
#
_cell.length_a   1.000
_cell.length_b   1.000
_cell.length_c   1.000
_cell.angle_alpha   90.00
_cell.angle_beta   90.00
_cell.angle_gamma   90.00
#
_symmetry.space_group_name_H-M   'P 1'
#
loop_
_entity.id
_entity.type
_entity.pdbx_description
1 polymer ?
#
loop_
_entity_poly.entity_id
_entity_poly.type
_entity_poly.pdbx_seq_one_letter_code
_entity_poly.pdbx_strand_id
1 'polypeptide(L)'
;MKYGVQYMCVCLFLVFTVMASWYEGSALRGNPWEWEYSAVLSKLVNGEISTKSDIVQLDHFVYAAKFKPLFPLLMTSCLIYLVTLLMYTFARGEIQILRSFHIVMASFCLVLSMVMFQSVTIGGTLFAGLFLFISFVQIVVLTSLQMKKNVTT
;
A
#
# COMPACT_ATOMS: atom_id res chain seq x y z
N MET A 1 -23.06 4.08 14.08
CA MET A 1 -21.65 3.76 13.78
C MET A 1 -21.55 2.49 12.93
N LYS A 2 -22.00 2.50 11.67
CA LYS A 2 -22.12 1.25 10.87
C LYS A 2 -20.79 0.51 10.62
N TYR A 3 -19.66 1.22 10.60
CA TYR A 3 -18.34 0.64 10.28
C TYR A 3 -17.34 0.68 11.45
N GLY A 4 -17.77 1.00 12.68
CA GLY A 4 -16.86 1.26 13.81
C GLY A 4 -15.92 0.09 14.14
N VAL A 5 -16.45 -1.13 14.15
CA VAL A 5 -15.65 -2.35 14.41
C VAL A 5 -14.64 -2.59 13.28
N GLN A 6 -15.03 -2.37 12.02
CA GLN A 6 -14.11 -2.53 10.88
C GLN A 6 -12.94 -1.56 10.95
N TYR A 7 -13.20 -0.28 11.30
CA TYR A 7 -12.14 0.71 11.54
C TYR A 7 -11.19 0.26 12.65
N MET A 8 -11.73 -0.20 13.79
CA MET A 8 -10.90 -0.65 14.91
C MET A 8 -10.01 -1.84 14.50
N CYS A 9 -10.59 -2.87 13.87
CA CYS A 9 -9.85 -4.05 13.44
C CYS A 9 -8.76 -3.71 12.41
N VAL A 10 -9.07 -2.94 11.37
CA VAL A 10 -8.07 -2.58 10.36
C VAL A 10 -6.97 -1.69 10.94
N CYS A 11 -7.29 -0.76 11.84
CA CYS A 11 -6.29 0.11 12.46
C CYS A 11 -5.34 -0.70 13.36
N LEU A 12 -5.86 -1.62 14.19
CA LEU A 12 -5.02 -2.48 15.02
C LEU A 12 -4.11 -3.37 14.17
N PHE A 13 -4.66 -3.96 13.11
CA PHE A 13 -3.88 -4.80 12.21
C PHE A 13 -2.87 -4.00 11.37
N LEU A 14 -3.21 -2.77 10.99
CA LEU A 14 -2.29 -1.83 10.35
C LEU A 14 -1.11 -1.49 11.26
N VAL A 15 -1.37 -1.15 12.53
CA VAL A 15 -0.28 -0.86 13.50
C VAL A 15 0.63 -2.08 13.63
N PHE A 16 0.07 -3.27 13.79
CA PHE A 16 0.85 -4.50 13.85
C PHE A 16 1.73 -4.71 12.60
N THR A 17 1.14 -4.59 11.41
CA THR A 17 1.88 -4.79 10.14
C THR A 17 2.92 -3.70 9.88
N VAL A 18 2.67 -2.46 10.30
CA VAL A 18 3.65 -1.37 10.29
C VAL A 18 4.84 -1.70 11.19
N MET A 19 4.60 -2.12 12.44
CA MET A 19 5.69 -2.45 13.37
C MET A 19 6.49 -3.67 12.89
N ALA A 20 5.81 -4.71 12.38
CA ALA A 20 6.46 -5.89 11.85
C ALA A 20 7.31 -5.58 10.60
N SER A 21 6.77 -4.79 9.66
CA SER A 21 7.49 -4.33 8.47
C SER A 21 8.72 -3.49 8.83
N TRP A 22 8.57 -2.58 9.81
CA TRP A 22 9.66 -1.77 10.31
C TRP A 22 10.78 -2.61 10.97
N TYR A 23 10.39 -3.60 11.78
CA TYR A 23 11.32 -4.53 12.42
C TYR A 23 12.07 -5.37 11.39
N GLU A 24 11.37 -6.01 10.46
CA GLU A 24 12.00 -6.83 9.42
C GLU A 24 12.91 -6.00 8.51
N GLY A 25 12.51 -4.77 8.23
CA GLY A 25 13.25 -3.78 7.46
C GLY A 25 14.54 -3.30 8.11
N SER A 26 14.63 -3.36 9.45
CA SER A 26 15.82 -2.93 10.19
C SER A 26 17.07 -3.74 9.86
N ALA A 27 16.91 -4.91 9.25
CA ALA A 27 17.99 -5.72 8.68
C ALA A 27 18.86 -4.95 7.66
N LEU A 28 18.35 -3.87 7.06
CA LEU A 28 19.12 -2.94 6.22
C LEU A 28 20.40 -2.46 6.92
N ARG A 29 20.34 -2.17 8.23
CA ARG A 29 21.52 -1.74 9.01
C ARG A 29 22.60 -2.81 9.08
N GLY A 30 22.24 -4.08 8.90
CA GLY A 30 23.17 -5.21 8.83
C GLY A 30 23.77 -5.45 7.45
N ASN A 31 23.30 -4.78 6.40
CA ASN A 31 23.69 -5.05 5.01
C ASN A 31 24.15 -3.77 4.27
N PRO A 32 25.44 -3.39 4.40
CA PRO A 32 25.99 -2.18 3.78
C PRO A 32 25.87 -2.13 2.25
N TRP A 33 25.94 -3.27 1.57
CA TRP A 33 25.79 -3.36 0.12
C TRP A 33 24.43 -2.84 -0.37
N GLU A 34 23.41 -2.92 0.47
CA GLU A 34 22.05 -2.48 0.15
C GLU A 34 21.79 -1.01 0.49
N TRP A 35 22.73 -0.32 1.15
CA TRP A 35 22.56 1.10 1.46
C TRP A 35 22.49 1.94 0.20
N GLU A 36 23.21 1.55 -0.85
CA GLU A 36 23.20 2.29 -2.10
C GLU A 36 21.80 2.31 -2.74
N TYR A 37 21.10 1.18 -2.68
CA TYR A 37 19.84 0.97 -3.40
C TYR A 37 18.59 1.15 -2.54
N SER A 38 18.70 0.92 -1.24
CA SER A 38 17.54 0.82 -0.33
C SER A 38 17.48 1.92 0.73
N ALA A 39 18.59 2.63 0.97
CA ALA A 39 18.62 3.78 1.89
C ALA A 39 18.40 5.12 1.17
N VAL A 40 17.36 5.18 0.33
CA VAL A 40 17.10 6.32 -0.58
C VAL A 40 16.79 7.60 0.20
N LEU A 41 16.04 7.49 1.29
CA LEU A 41 15.64 8.64 2.11
C LEU A 41 16.79 9.13 2.97
N SER A 42 17.59 8.22 3.50
CA SER A 42 18.82 8.54 4.21
C SER A 42 19.77 9.31 3.31
N LYS A 43 19.91 8.91 2.04
CA LYS A 43 20.70 9.67 1.07
C LYS A 43 20.16 11.07 0.81
N LEU A 44 18.83 11.20 0.73
CA LEU A 44 18.18 12.49 0.54
C LEU A 44 18.39 13.44 1.73
N VAL A 45 18.37 12.90 2.96
CA VAL A 45 18.44 13.69 4.20
C VAL A 45 19.89 13.94 4.64
N ASN A 46 20.75 12.92 4.57
CA ASN A 46 22.10 12.91 5.14
C ASN A 46 23.22 12.93 4.08
N GLY A 47 22.90 12.78 2.79
CA GLY A 47 23.90 12.68 1.72
C GLY A 47 24.55 11.30 1.65
N GLU A 48 25.88 11.23 1.71
CA GLU A 48 26.58 9.94 1.70
C GLU A 48 26.42 9.20 3.02
N ILE A 49 26.12 7.91 2.94
CA ILE A 49 25.90 7.05 4.10
C ILE A 49 27.22 6.36 4.44
N SER A 50 27.83 6.78 5.54
CA SER A 50 29.10 6.20 6.02
C SER A 50 28.88 5.20 7.16
N THR A 51 27.80 5.37 7.92
CA THR A 51 27.52 4.58 9.13
C THR A 51 26.08 4.13 9.21
N LYS A 52 25.83 3.11 10.06
CA LYS A 52 24.48 2.60 10.31
C LYS A 52 23.55 3.64 10.96
N SER A 53 24.12 4.59 11.71
CA SER A 53 23.36 5.67 12.35
C SER A 53 22.81 6.68 11.36
N ASP A 54 23.40 6.77 10.16
CA ASP A 54 22.93 7.66 9.10
C ASP A 54 21.66 7.12 8.44
N ILE A 55 21.27 5.87 8.74
CA ILE A 55 20.07 5.24 8.19
C ILE A 55 18.82 5.68 8.96
N VAL A 56 18.02 6.50 8.29
CA VAL A 56 16.69 6.92 8.69
C VAL A 56 15.75 5.72 8.70
N GLN A 57 14.89 5.67 9.72
CA GLN A 57 14.01 4.53 9.95
C GLN A 57 13.03 4.23 8.80
N LEU A 58 12.67 5.23 8.00
CA LEU A 58 11.75 5.05 6.89
C LEU A 58 12.33 4.16 5.77
N ASP A 59 13.66 4.13 5.62
CA ASP A 59 14.32 3.22 4.67
C ASP A 59 14.20 1.74 5.05
N HIS A 60 13.90 1.43 6.32
CA HIS A 60 13.60 0.07 6.72
C HIS A 60 12.39 -0.47 5.94
N PHE A 61 11.36 0.36 5.72
CA PHE A 61 10.18 -0.06 4.95
C PHE A 61 10.51 -0.29 3.47
N VAL A 62 11.41 0.51 2.90
CA VAL A 62 11.89 0.32 1.52
C VAL A 62 12.63 -1.01 1.39
N TYR A 63 13.52 -1.31 2.34
CA TYR A 63 14.23 -2.58 2.37
C TYR A 63 13.29 -3.78 2.56
N ALA A 64 12.37 -3.69 3.51
CA ALA A 64 11.36 -4.72 3.74
C ALA A 64 10.51 -4.95 2.49
N ALA A 65 10.04 -3.88 1.83
CA ALA A 65 9.22 -3.97 0.64
C ALA A 65 9.92 -4.71 -0.52
N LYS A 66 11.25 -4.63 -0.63
CA LYS A 66 12.03 -5.33 -1.66
C LYS A 66 12.33 -6.79 -1.31
N PHE A 67 12.77 -7.06 -0.09
CA PHE A 67 13.37 -8.35 0.29
C PHE A 67 12.57 -9.18 1.29
N LYS A 68 11.69 -8.54 2.08
CA LYS A 68 10.82 -9.18 3.07
C LYS A 68 9.39 -8.66 2.97
N PRO A 69 8.71 -8.89 1.83
CA PRO A 69 7.55 -8.11 1.43
C PRO A 69 6.25 -8.48 2.14
N LEU A 70 6.21 -9.56 2.93
CA LEU A 70 4.96 -10.05 3.54
C LEU A 70 4.24 -8.96 4.34
N PHE A 71 4.90 -8.36 5.33
CA PHE A 71 4.31 -7.31 6.14
C PHE A 71 4.06 -6.00 5.36
N PRO A 72 4.98 -5.54 4.49
CA PRO A 72 4.68 -4.45 3.55
C PRO A 72 3.40 -4.66 2.72
N LEU A 73 3.18 -5.85 2.15
CA LEU A 73 1.99 -6.17 1.34
C LEU A 73 0.70 -6.11 2.18
N LEU A 74 0.75 -6.66 3.40
CA LEU A 74 -0.38 -6.60 4.34
C LEU A 74 -0.65 -5.16 4.77
N MET A 75 0.39 -4.39 5.07
CA MET A 75 0.31 -2.97 5.42
C MET A 75 -0.36 -2.16 4.29
N THR A 76 0.09 -2.34 3.05
CA THR A 76 -0.51 -1.66 1.87
C THR A 76 -1.96 -2.06 1.67
N SER A 77 -2.29 -3.34 1.86
CA SER A 77 -3.67 -3.83 1.75
C SER A 77 -4.57 -3.21 2.82
N CYS A 78 -4.09 -3.07 4.06
CA CYS A 78 -4.80 -2.37 5.14
C CYS A 78 -5.03 -0.90 4.82
N LEU A 79 -4.01 -0.21 4.29
CA LEU A 79 -4.13 1.21 3.90
C LEU A 79 -5.18 1.39 2.80
N ILE A 80 -5.18 0.55 1.76
CA ILE A 80 -6.16 0.61 0.67
C ILE A 80 -7.57 0.35 1.19
N TYR A 81 -7.73 -0.64 2.08
CA TYR A 81 -9.02 -0.92 2.71
C TYR A 81 -9.50 0.25 3.58
N LEU A 82 -8.62 0.83 4.39
CA LEU A 82 -8.94 1.98 5.24
C LEU A 82 -9.36 3.20 4.43
N VAL A 83 -8.62 3.52 3.35
CA VAL A 83 -8.97 4.60 2.41
C VAL A 83 -10.34 4.34 1.76
N THR A 84 -10.60 3.09 1.36
CA THR A 84 -11.91 2.69 0.83
C THR A 84 -13.01 2.92 1.87
N LEU A 85 -12.82 2.49 3.12
CA LEU A 85 -13.80 2.66 4.19
C LEU A 85 -14.07 4.14 4.51
N LEU A 86 -13.02 4.96 4.54
CA LEU A 86 -13.11 6.42 4.66
C LEU A 86 -13.95 7.01 3.54
N MET A 87 -13.73 6.58 2.29
CA MET A 87 -14.52 7.04 1.16
C MET A 87 -16.00 6.65 1.29
N TYR A 88 -16.32 5.43 1.70
CA TYR A 88 -17.71 5.01 1.94
C TYR A 88 -18.40 5.80 3.04
N THR A 89 -17.66 6.19 4.08
CA THR A 89 -18.17 7.03 5.16
C THR A 89 -18.37 8.49 4.68
N PHE A 90 -17.41 9.03 3.94
CA PHE A 90 -17.45 10.41 3.46
C PHE A 90 -18.46 10.63 2.33
N ALA A 91 -18.62 9.66 1.42
CA ALA A 91 -19.59 9.74 0.33
C ALA A 91 -21.04 9.83 0.82
N ARG A 92 -21.32 9.46 2.07
CA ARG A 92 -22.67 9.48 2.67
C ARG A 92 -23.75 8.78 1.81
N GLY A 93 -23.35 7.78 1.02
CA GLY A 93 -24.23 7.05 0.12
C GLY A 93 -24.33 7.61 -1.31
N GLU A 94 -23.66 8.71 -1.62
CA GLU A 94 -23.61 9.30 -2.96
C GLU A 94 -22.87 8.38 -3.93
N ILE A 95 -23.64 7.62 -4.72
CA ILE A 95 -23.12 6.61 -5.65
C ILE A 95 -22.15 7.24 -6.66
N GLN A 96 -22.38 8.47 -7.09
CA GLN A 96 -21.50 9.13 -8.06
C GLN A 96 -20.10 9.39 -7.51
N ILE A 97 -19.99 9.78 -6.23
CA ILE A 97 -18.70 9.97 -5.56
C ILE A 97 -17.95 8.64 -5.45
N LEU A 98 -18.65 7.57 -5.04
CA LEU A 98 -18.08 6.24 -4.94
C LEU A 98 -17.59 5.72 -6.30
N ARG A 99 -18.35 5.93 -7.37
CA ARG A 99 -17.94 5.55 -8.73
C ARG A 99 -16.65 6.26 -9.15
N SER A 100 -16.58 7.58 -8.97
CA SER A 100 -15.37 8.35 -9.29
C SER A 100 -14.17 7.86 -8.48
N PHE A 101 -14.35 7.58 -7.19
CA PHE A 101 -13.30 7.02 -6.35
C PHE A 101 -12.78 5.68 -6.86
N HIS A 102 -13.66 4.72 -7.16
CA HIS A 102 -13.24 3.39 -7.63
C HIS A 102 -12.51 3.45 -8.98
N ILE A 103 -12.92 4.34 -9.90
CA ILE A 103 -12.23 4.57 -11.17
C ILE A 103 -10.81 5.10 -10.94
N VAL A 104 -10.67 6.14 -10.11
CA VAL A 104 -9.37 6.74 -9.80
C VAL A 104 -8.46 5.72 -9.11
N MET A 105 -8.98 5.01 -8.11
CA MET A 105 -8.21 4.00 -7.36
C MET A 105 -7.77 2.83 -8.25
N ALA A 106 -8.66 2.31 -9.11
CA ALA A 106 -8.34 1.23 -10.04
C ALA A 106 -7.24 1.66 -11.02
N SER A 107 -7.36 2.87 -11.57
CA SER A 107 -6.38 3.44 -12.52
C SER A 107 -5.03 3.62 -11.85
N PHE A 108 -5.00 4.20 -10.65
CA PHE A 108 -3.79 4.39 -9.86
C PHE A 108 -3.08 3.05 -9.56
N CYS A 109 -3.83 2.05 -9.08
CA CYS A 109 -3.27 0.72 -8.80
C CYS A 109 -2.76 0.04 -10.08
N LEU A 110 -3.46 0.21 -11.21
CA LEU A 110 -3.03 -0.36 -12.49
C LEU A 110 -1.70 0.25 -12.94
N VAL A 111 -1.55 1.56 -12.83
CA VAL A 111 -0.28 2.26 -13.12
C VAL A 111 0.85 1.76 -12.21
N LEU A 112 0.61 1.66 -10.90
CA LEU A 112 1.61 1.13 -9.97
C LEU A 112 2.01 -0.32 -10.31
N SER A 113 1.05 -1.16 -10.70
CA SER A 113 1.32 -2.52 -11.14
C SER A 113 2.23 -2.54 -12.38
N MET A 114 1.92 -1.71 -13.39
CA MET A 114 2.74 -1.60 -14.60
C MET A 114 4.18 -1.14 -14.30
N VAL A 115 4.35 -0.15 -13.41
CA VAL A 115 5.69 0.35 -13.02
C VAL A 115 6.50 -0.74 -12.29
N MET A 116 5.84 -1.60 -11.51
CA MET A 116 6.50 -2.65 -10.72
C MET A 116 6.66 -3.98 -11.46
N PHE A 117 5.96 -4.19 -12.59
CA PHE A 117 5.88 -5.49 -13.29
C PHE A 117 7.25 -6.04 -13.73
N GLN A 118 8.20 -5.15 -14.06
CA GLN A 118 9.55 -5.52 -14.47
C GLN A 118 10.57 -5.51 -13.31
N SER A 119 10.12 -5.45 -12.06
CA SER A 119 11.04 -5.44 -10.93
C SER A 119 11.84 -6.73 -10.84
N VAL A 120 13.15 -6.59 -10.63
CA VAL A 120 14.08 -7.71 -10.38
C VAL A 120 14.01 -8.24 -8.94
N THR A 121 13.27 -7.56 -8.05
CA THR A 121 13.12 -7.96 -6.66
C THR A 121 11.84 -8.76 -6.46
N ILE A 122 11.90 -9.79 -5.60
CA ILE A 122 10.72 -10.60 -5.22
C ILE A 122 9.60 -9.69 -4.71
N GLY A 123 9.94 -8.71 -3.88
CA GLY A 123 8.99 -7.75 -3.36
C GLY A 123 8.29 -6.93 -4.44
N GLY A 124 9.03 -6.38 -5.40
CA GLY A 124 8.45 -5.62 -6.50
C GLY A 124 7.50 -6.46 -7.37
N THR A 125 7.86 -7.71 -7.69
CA THR A 125 6.96 -8.63 -8.42
C THR A 125 5.68 -8.90 -7.64
N LEU A 126 5.77 -9.13 -6.33
CA LEU A 126 4.59 -9.36 -5.48
C LEU A 126 3.72 -8.10 -5.34
N PHE A 127 4.32 -6.92 -5.23
CA PHE A 127 3.59 -5.64 -5.24
C PHE A 127 2.89 -5.40 -6.57
N ALA A 128 3.53 -5.73 -7.70
CA ALA A 128 2.89 -5.64 -9.01
C ALA A 128 1.64 -6.51 -9.08
N GLY A 129 1.73 -7.75 -8.61
CA GLY A 129 0.59 -8.67 -8.55
C GLY A 129 -0.52 -8.19 -7.60
N LEU A 130 -0.16 -7.69 -6.41
CA LEU A 130 -1.10 -7.14 -5.45
C LEU A 130 -1.89 -5.96 -6.04
N PHE A 131 -1.20 -4.99 -6.64
CA PHE A 131 -1.85 -3.82 -7.22
C PHE A 131 -2.74 -4.18 -8.43
N LEU A 132 -2.35 -5.17 -9.23
CA LEU A 132 -3.19 -5.69 -10.31
C LEU A 132 -4.46 -6.32 -9.77
N PHE A 133 -4.33 -7.18 -8.75
CA PHE A 133 -5.47 -7.82 -8.10
C PHE A 133 -6.43 -6.80 -7.49
N ILE A 134 -5.90 -5.81 -6.78
CA ILE A 134 -6.71 -4.73 -6.20
C ILE A 134 -7.41 -3.94 -7.30
N SER A 135 -6.72 -3.57 -8.38
CA SER A 135 -7.33 -2.87 -9.51
C SER A 135 -8.52 -3.66 -10.09
N PHE A 136 -8.36 -4.97 -10.27
CA PHE A 136 -9.44 -5.85 -10.70
C PHE A 136 -10.63 -5.85 -9.74
N VAL A 137 -10.38 -5.98 -8.43
CA VAL A 137 -11.44 -5.91 -7.40
C VAL A 137 -12.18 -4.56 -7.46
N GLN A 138 -11.47 -3.45 -7.64
CA GLN A 138 -12.09 -2.12 -7.75
C GLN A 138 -13.00 -2.01 -8.98
N ILE A 139 -12.62 -2.61 -10.11
CA ILE A 139 -13.44 -2.65 -11.32
C ILE A 139 -14.71 -3.48 -11.09
N VAL A 140 -14.61 -4.64 -10.43
CA VAL A 140 -15.77 -5.48 -10.09
C VAL A 140 -16.73 -4.73 -9.15
N VAL A 141 -16.21 -4.00 -8.16
CA VAL A 141 -17.07 -3.17 -7.29
C VAL A 141 -17.75 -2.07 -8.09
N LEU A 142 -17.03 -1.39 -8.99
CA LEU A 142 -17.59 -0.35 -9.84
C LEU A 142 -18.77 -0.85 -10.69
N THR A 143 -18.64 -2.01 -11.34
CA THR A 143 -19.71 -2.58 -12.17
C THR A 143 -20.94 -2.94 -11.32
N SER A 144 -20.74 -3.47 -10.12
CA SER A 144 -21.84 -3.76 -9.18
C SER A 144 -22.62 -2.49 -8.77
N LEU A 145 -21.92 -1.37 -8.58
CA LEU A 145 -22.55 -0.08 -8.27
C LEU A 145 -23.35 0.47 -9.46
N GLN A 146 -22.89 0.25 -10.70
CA GLN A 146 -23.62 0.64 -11.90
C GLN A 146 -24.92 -0.15 -12.07
N MET A 147 -24.88 -1.47 -11.85
CA MET A 147 -26.07 -2.32 -11.90
C MET A 147 -27.12 -1.86 -10.89
N LYS A 148 -26.71 -1.52 -9.66
CA LYS A 148 -27.64 -1.05 -8.62
C LYS A 148 -28.34 0.25 -8.99
N LYS A 149 -27.64 1.18 -9.64
CA LYS A 149 -28.23 2.47 -10.09
C LYS A 149 -29.31 2.25 -11.14
N ASN A 150 -29.07 1.38 -12.12
CA ASN A 150 -29.99 1.13 -13.23
C ASN A 150 -31.31 0.45 -12.80
N VAL A 151 -31.33 -0.23 -11.64
CA VAL A 151 -32.55 -0.85 -11.08
C VAL A 151 -33.43 0.17 -10.34
N THR A 152 -32.86 1.26 -9.86
CA THR A 152 -33.56 2.28 -9.04
C THR A 152 -34.09 3.49 -9.83
N THR A 153 -33.83 3.53 -11.13
CA THR A 153 -34.35 4.53 -12.10
C THR A 153 -35.42 3.89 -12.96
#